data_AF-R8W012-F1
#
_entry.id   AF-R8W012-F1
#
_cell.length_a   1.000
_cell.length_b   1.000
_cell.length_c   1.000
_cell.angle_alpha   90.00
_cell.angle_beta   90.00
_cell.angle_gamma   90.00
#
_symmetry.space_group_name_H-M   'P 1'
#
loop_
_entity.id
_entity.type
_entity.pdbx_description
1 polymer ?
#
loop_
_entity_poly.entity_id
_entity_poly.type
_entity_poly.pdbx_seq_one_letter_code
_entity_poly.pdbx_strand_id
1 'polypeptide(L)' 'MPRMSKKRKEEWAFFLNERNRITYNPLCRKCRRTCKQSFRAIIIECPPFRSKRAKP' A
#
# COMPACT_ATOMS: atom_id res chain seq x y z
N MET A 1 21.20 -3.40 -11.89
CA MET A 1 19.81 -3.69 -11.46
C MET A 1 18.97 -3.93 -12.71
N PRO A 2 18.26 -5.07 -12.85
CA PRO A 2 17.38 -5.28 -13.99
C PRO A 2 16.32 -4.17 -14.06
N ARG A 3 16.15 -3.61 -15.26
CA ARG A 3 15.21 -2.50 -15.50
C ARG A 3 13.79 -3.00 -15.28
N MET A 4 13.08 -2.40 -14.32
CA MET A 4 11.65 -2.65 -14.11
C MET A 4 10.88 -2.47 -15.42
N SER A 5 9.95 -3.39 -15.71
CA SER A 5 9.06 -3.28 -16.86
C SER A 5 8.21 -2.01 -16.78
N LYS A 6 7.77 -1.50 -17.94
CA LYS A 6 6.97 -0.26 -18.03
C LYS A 6 5.72 -0.31 -17.15
N LYS A 7 4.95 -1.41 -17.26
CA LYS A 7 3.79 -1.69 -16.41
C LYS A 7 4.12 -1.61 -14.93
N ARG A 8 5.20 -2.26 -14.50
CA ARG A 8 5.59 -2.30 -13.09
C ARG A 8 6.07 -0.93 -12.59
N LYS A 9 6.66 -0.09 -13.43
CA LYS A 9 6.96 1.32 -13.09
C LYS A 9 5.69 2.14 -12.90
N GLU A 10 4.71 1.98 -13.79
CA GLU A 10 3.42 2.68 -13.70
C GLU A 10 2.66 2.28 -12.43
N GLU A 11 2.60 0.98 -12.13
CA GLU A 11 2.02 0.49 -10.87
C GLU A 11 2.78 1.04 -9.65
N TRP A 12 4.10 1.14 -9.71
CA TRP A 12 4.93 1.67 -8.62
C TRP A 12 4.83 3.17 -8.44
N ALA A 13 4.50 3.94 -9.49
CA ALA A 13 4.32 5.39 -9.40
C ALA A 13 3.26 5.76 -8.34
N PHE A 14 2.22 4.93 -8.19
CA PHE A 14 1.22 5.10 -7.14
C PHE A 14 1.77 4.94 -5.72
N PHE A 15 2.88 4.24 -5.55
CA PHE A 15 3.52 4.03 -4.25
C PHE A 15 4.64 5.03 -3.96
N LEU A 16 5.08 5.83 -4.94
CA LEU A 16 6.14 6.81 -4.73
C LEU A 16 5.60 8.08 -4.08
N ASN A 17 6.27 8.53 -3.02
CA ASN A 17 6.06 9.84 -2.43
C ASN A 17 6.85 10.93 -3.18
N GLU A 18 6.73 12.18 -2.73
CA GLU A 18 7.46 13.34 -3.28
C GLU A 18 8.99 13.21 -3.27
N ARG A 19 9.54 12.31 -2.45
CA ARG A 19 10.97 11.99 -2.35
C ARG A 19 11.34 10.71 -3.11
N ASN A 20 10.47 10.23 -4.00
CA ASN A 20 10.63 8.96 -4.74
C ASN A 20 10.88 7.74 -3.83
N ARG A 21 10.32 7.71 -2.62
CA ARG A 21 10.34 6.55 -1.74
C ARG A 21 9.01 5.82 -1.77
N ILE A 22 9.06 4.50 -1.81
CA ILE A 22 7.88 3.64 -1.70
C ILE A 22 7.24 3.86 -0.33
N THR A 23 5.99 4.28 -0.34
CA THR A 23 5.18 4.52 0.85
C THR A 23 3.87 3.74 0.72
N TYR A 24 3.54 2.97 1.74
CA TYR A 24 2.27 2.25 1.82
C TYR A 24 1.28 3.02 2.68
N ASN A 25 0.00 2.65 2.56
CA ASN A 25 -1.04 3.17 3.42
C ASN A 25 -0.68 2.96 4.91
N PRO A 26 -0.88 3.96 5.79
CA PRO A 26 -0.64 3.82 7.22
C PRO A 26 -1.32 2.61 7.86
N LEU A 27 -2.53 2.26 7.41
CA LEU A 27 -3.26 1.07 7.89
C LEU A 27 -2.57 -0.23 7.44
N CYS A 28 -2.05 -0.24 6.21
CA CYS A 28 -1.28 -1.36 5.66
C CYS A 28 0.04 -1.61 6.39
N ARG A 29 0.65 -0.60 7.04
CA ARG A 29 1.88 -0.79 7.84
C ARG A 29 1.68 -1.73 9.03
N LYS A 30 0.45 -1.82 9.56
CA LYS A 30 0.07 -2.71 10.66
C LYS A 30 -0.77 -3.91 10.19
N CYS A 31 -0.97 -4.05 8.88
CA CYS A 31 -1.72 -5.17 8.31
C CYS A 31 -0.95 -6.46 8.56
N ARG A 32 -1.61 -7.46 9.19
CA ARG A 32 -1.01 -8.78 9.45
C ARG A 32 -0.83 -9.62 8.19
N ARG A 33 -1.29 -9.11 7.04
CA ARG A 33 -1.29 -9.76 5.73
C ARG A 33 -0.48 -8.90 4.76
N THR A 34 -0.20 -9.42 3.57
CA THR A 34 0.55 -8.74 2.50
C THR A 34 -0.21 -7.60 1.82
N CYS A 35 -1.27 -7.07 2.46
CA CYS A 35 -2.08 -5.99 1.91
C CYS A 35 -1.23 -4.70 1.85
N LYS A 36 -0.57 -4.48 0.72
CA LYS A 36 0.28 -3.32 0.45
C LYS A 36 -0.47 -2.34 -0.44
N GLN A 37 -1.43 -1.63 0.14
CA GLN A 37 -2.14 -0.58 -0.59
C GLN A 37 -1.30 0.70 -0.63
N SER A 38 -1.47 1.46 -1.71
CA SER A 38 -0.83 2.77 -1.86
C SER A 38 -1.29 3.72 -0.74
N PHE A 39 -0.38 4.60 -0.31
CA PHE A 39 -0.70 5.68 0.62
C PHE A 39 -1.74 6.68 0.10
N ARG A 40 -1.97 6.71 -1.22
CA ARG A 40 -2.97 7.56 -1.89
C ARG A 40 -4.35 6.93 -1.95
N ALA A 41 -4.47 5.63 -1.69
CA ALA A 41 -5.75 4.94 -1.74
C ALA A 41 -6.56 5.25 -0.48
N ILE A 42 -7.80 5.73 -0.65
CA ILE A 42 -8.80 5.79 0.42
C ILE A 42 -9.24 4.35 0.67
N ILE A 43 -8.90 3.82 1.86
CA ILE A 43 -9.34 2.49 2.26
C ILE A 43 -10.80 2.61 2.70
N ILE A 44 -11.73 2.26 1.81
CA ILE A 44 -13.16 2.21 2.13
C ILE A 44 -13.41 1.08 3.13
N GLU A 45 -12.90 -0.10 2.81
CA GLU A 45 -12.81 -1.23 3.72
C GLU A 45 -11.65 -2.10 3.24
N CYS A 46 -10.73 -2.45 4.13
CA CYS A 46 -9.77 -3.49 3.82
C CYS A 46 -10.32 -4.76 4.48
N PRO A 47 -11.01 -5.66 3.74
CA PRO A 47 -11.59 -6.87 4.32
C PRO A 47 -10.62 -7.70 5.19
N PRO A 48 -9.30 -7.75 4.89
CA PRO A 48 -8.33 -8.39 5.78
C PRO A 48 -7.73 -7.49 6.89
N PHE A 49 -7.96 -6.18 6.88
CA PHE A 49 -7.54 -5.27 7.95
C PHE A 49 -8.62 -5.21 9.03
N ARG A 50 -8.62 -6.20 9.93
CA ARG A 50 -9.28 -6.06 11.23
C ARG A 50 -8.32 -5.33 12.17
N SER A 51 -8.61 -4.06 12.47
CA SER A 51 -7.88 -3.37 13.54
C SER A 51 -8.06 -4.15 14.85
N LYS A 52 -7.09 -4.13 15.77
CA LYS A 52 -7.26 -4.75 17.11
C LYS A 52 -8.47 -4.18 17.88
N ARG A 53 -9.04 -3.06 17.44
CA ARG A 53 -10.23 -2.39 18.01
C ARG A 53 -11.50 -2.68 17.22
N ALA A 54 -11.41 -3.40 16.10
CA ALA A 54 -12.59 -3.84 15.37
C ALA A 54 -13.27 -4.90 16.24
N LYS A 55 -14.28 -4.46 16.99
CA LYS A 55 -15.20 -5.36 17.68
C LYS A 55 -15.98 -6.14 16.61
N PRO A 56 -16.24 -7.44 16.83
CA PRO A 56 -17.06 -8.23 15.92
C PRO A 56 -18.45 -7.63 15.73
#